data_AF-A0A372RQA2-F1
#
_entry.id   AF-A0A372RQA2-F1
#
_cell.length_a   1.000
_cell.length_b   1.000
_cell.length_c   1.000
_cell.angle_alpha   90.00
_cell.angle_beta   90.00
_cell.angle_gamma   90.00
#
_symmetry.space_group_name_H-M   'P 1'
#
loop_
_entity.id
_entity.type
_entity.pdbx_description
1 polymer ?
#
loop_
_entity_poly.entity_id
_entity_poly.type
_entity_poly.pdbx_seq_one_letter_code
_entity_poly.pdbx_strand_id
1 'polypeptide(L)'
;MAFQSLPTECISHIFESFQDNKNLYTCLLVNRFWCRIVIPILYKTPFTRNQERNKSQQSKIISTYLSCLNNEEKIHLMKNSNNKILIPLNNDQLFDYPIFLEEFCNLSLQNMIIHWIILMIKQDFSIEQRKIFHLINNILYPLLISKSKHLSYLNLINVNSNNDNNNNNHFHFDIPDIFTFFAFTPGLTNITRLDFKLYKNNSNLLLNIINLFDIIPSLCKNIQLINFNSKLSLNDNDNRITLRKALCGIIRNQKDLKKLYLRFKGETLNNIIMPTLELQSINLTHLYFKKLRLNDDVLDSLANFLSLKVLGFESCYIITTNNNQDRYDNTNNSNFQLEKLYLVENMSRHMISDIKCLIIHYFSISLQELILDELNFDIVNIISNSCSNIKRLILLATEYESIDLYNLLINLKYLKSLTLWYVNDHTIKVLGNYLPNTLLHLSFIHLICLPFNDFLKDCNIPLESIEIFNLIMNSNNSNSSDHFKPISDYIKIHYNHLKVIYFGKNCDISNEDLEEIKDFVNVKLIDDYNHFPSKFN
;
A
#
# COMPACT_ATOMS: atom_id res chain seq x y z
N MET A 1 -39.91 -24.47 18.70
CA MET A 1 -39.15 -24.45 17.44
C MET A 1 -37.68 -24.33 17.79
N ALA A 2 -36.86 -25.30 17.41
CA ALA A 2 -35.42 -25.19 17.60
C ALA A 2 -34.90 -24.12 16.63
N PHE A 3 -34.19 -23.11 17.13
CA PHE A 3 -33.47 -22.17 16.27
C PHE A 3 -32.49 -22.96 15.42
N GLN A 4 -32.67 -22.92 14.11
CA GLN A 4 -31.77 -23.58 13.17
C GLN A 4 -30.42 -22.85 13.26
N SER A 5 -29.40 -23.52 13.78
CA SER A 5 -28.07 -22.94 13.91
C SER A 5 -27.49 -22.71 12.51
N LEU A 6 -26.94 -21.51 12.27
CA LEU A 6 -26.17 -21.22 11.06
C LEU A 6 -25.08 -22.29 10.83
N PRO A 7 -24.84 -22.73 9.59
CA PRO A 7 -23.72 -23.60 9.26
C PRO A 7 -22.38 -22.99 9.71
N THR A 8 -21.41 -23.85 10.03
CA THR A 8 -20.07 -23.44 10.49
C THR A 8 -19.38 -22.51 9.48
N GLU A 9 -19.55 -22.82 8.20
CA GLU A 9 -18.99 -22.06 7.08
C GLU A 9 -19.53 -20.63 7.07
N CYS A 10 -20.83 -20.46 7.27
CA CYS A 10 -21.47 -19.15 7.37
C CYS A 10 -20.94 -18.37 8.57
N ILE A 11 -20.77 -19.02 9.73
CA ILE A 11 -20.22 -18.38 10.93
C ILE A 11 -18.76 -17.97 10.73
N SER A 12 -17.95 -18.81 10.07
CA SER A 12 -16.57 -18.47 9.70
C SER A 12 -16.53 -17.23 8.83
N HIS A 13 -17.37 -17.16 7.79
CA HIS A 13 -17.44 -16.00 6.90
C HIS A 13 -17.87 -14.73 7.65
N ILE A 14 -18.82 -14.84 8.59
CA ILE A 14 -19.23 -13.72 9.45
C ILE A 14 -18.03 -13.24 10.27
N PHE A 15 -17.30 -14.13 10.94
CA PHE A 15 -16.15 -13.74 11.75
C PHE A 15 -14.98 -13.21 10.92
N GLU A 16 -14.72 -13.78 9.75
CA GLU A 16 -13.70 -13.29 8.81
C GLU A 16 -14.02 -11.87 8.29
N SER A 17 -15.30 -11.51 8.21
CA SER A 17 -15.73 -10.16 7.83
C SER A 17 -15.40 -9.09 8.89
N PHE A 18 -15.12 -9.48 10.13
CA PHE A 18 -14.76 -8.53 11.18
C PHE A 18 -13.37 -7.92 10.92
N GLN A 19 -13.35 -6.59 10.76
CA GLN A 19 -12.13 -5.83 10.47
C GLN A 19 -11.22 -5.64 11.70
N ASP A 20 -11.75 -5.82 12.91
CA ASP A 20 -11.04 -5.61 14.18
C ASP A 20 -10.91 -6.89 15.03
N ASN A 21 -9.74 -7.11 15.64
CA ASN A 21 -9.56 -8.27 16.50
C ASN A 21 -10.31 -8.13 17.83
N LYS A 22 -10.77 -6.93 18.23
CA LYS A 22 -11.49 -6.75 19.50
C LYS A 22 -12.79 -7.58 19.48
N ASN A 23 -13.56 -7.47 18.40
CA ASN A 23 -14.76 -8.28 18.18
C ASN A 23 -14.46 -9.78 18.08
N LEU A 24 -13.34 -10.17 17.48
CA LEU A 24 -12.92 -11.58 17.47
C LEU A 24 -12.57 -12.08 18.88
N TYR A 25 -11.85 -11.31 19.69
CA TYR A 25 -11.51 -11.70 21.06
C TYR A 25 -12.75 -11.86 21.95
N THR A 26 -13.80 -11.06 21.77
CA THR A 26 -15.06 -11.26 22.51
C THR A 26 -15.76 -12.55 22.08
N CYS A 27 -15.71 -12.89 20.78
CA CYS A 27 -16.27 -14.14 20.26
C CYS A 27 -15.60 -15.40 20.86
N LEU A 28 -14.32 -15.33 21.24
CA LEU A 28 -13.62 -16.43 21.92
C LEU A 28 -14.28 -16.83 23.25
N LEU A 29 -14.88 -15.87 23.94
CA LEU A 29 -15.43 -16.04 25.29
C LEU A 29 -16.87 -16.57 25.28
N VAL A 30 -17.50 -16.66 24.11
CA VAL A 30 -18.92 -17.04 24.00
C VAL A 30 -19.10 -18.53 24.29
N ASN A 31 -18.41 -19.41 23.55
CA ASN A 31 -18.42 -20.86 23.78
C ASN A 31 -17.25 -21.55 23.04
N ARG A 32 -17.06 -22.85 23.33
CA ARG A 32 -16.00 -23.66 22.71
C ARG A 32 -16.10 -23.75 21.19
N PHE A 33 -17.31 -23.74 20.63
CA PHE A 33 -17.51 -23.81 19.17
C PHE A 33 -16.99 -22.54 18.48
N TRP A 34 -17.36 -21.36 18.99
CA TRP A 34 -16.90 -20.07 18.47
C TRP A 34 -15.39 -19.93 18.62
N CYS A 35 -14.85 -20.33 19.77
CA CYS A 35 -13.42 -20.35 20.02
C CYS A 35 -12.65 -21.15 18.94
N ARG A 36 -13.13 -22.34 18.55
CA ARG A 36 -12.48 -23.18 17.53
C ARG A 36 -12.47 -22.55 16.12
N ILE A 37 -13.43 -21.68 15.80
CA ILE A 37 -13.50 -20.97 14.51
C ILE A 37 -12.61 -19.72 14.54
N VAL A 38 -12.68 -18.96 15.64
CA VAL A 38 -12.04 -17.65 15.76
C VAL A 38 -10.52 -17.75 15.96
N ILE A 39 -10.02 -18.77 16.67
CA ILE A 39 -8.57 -18.93 16.90
C ILE A 39 -7.77 -19.01 15.59
N PRO A 40 -8.13 -19.86 14.61
CA PRO A 40 -7.50 -19.85 13.28
C PRO A 40 -7.51 -18.46 12.62
N ILE A 41 -8.64 -17.74 12.67
CA ILE A 41 -8.79 -16.40 12.07
C ILE A 41 -7.82 -15.39 12.73
N LEU A 42 -7.72 -15.41 14.07
CA LEU A 42 -6.84 -14.52 14.82
C LEU A 42 -5.35 -14.80 14.59
N TYR A 43 -4.96 -16.07 14.52
CA TYR A 43 -3.57 -16.51 14.41
C TYR A 43 -3.10 -16.73 12.96
N LYS A 44 -3.94 -16.40 11.97
CA LYS A 44 -3.58 -16.26 10.56
C LYS A 44 -2.56 -15.15 10.32
N THR A 45 -2.78 -13.98 10.92
CA THR A 45 -2.02 -12.73 10.69
C THR A 45 -1.51 -12.04 11.98
N PRO A 46 -0.96 -12.78 12.96
CA PRO A 46 -0.57 -12.25 14.26
C PRO A 46 0.56 -11.23 14.16
N PHE A 47 1.37 -11.25 13.09
CA PHE A 47 2.50 -10.34 12.90
C PHE A 47 2.28 -9.30 11.79
N THR A 48 1.29 -9.45 10.91
CA THR A 48 1.07 -8.53 9.78
C THR A 48 -0.10 -7.58 9.95
N ARG A 49 -1.10 -7.95 10.76
CA ARG A 49 -2.28 -7.13 10.96
C ARG A 49 -1.93 -5.94 11.87
N ASN A 50 -1.76 -4.76 11.26
CA ASN A 50 -1.58 -3.47 11.94
C ASN A 50 -2.88 -3.08 12.64
N GLN A 51 -3.10 -3.61 13.83
CA GLN A 51 -4.11 -3.11 14.74
C GLN A 51 -3.42 -2.50 15.94
N GLU A 52 -4.10 -1.55 16.58
CA GLU A 52 -3.70 -0.89 17.84
C GLU A 52 -3.65 -1.89 19.01
N ARG A 53 -2.75 -2.87 18.94
CA ARG A 53 -2.48 -3.78 20.04
C ARG A 53 -1.55 -3.07 21.02
N ASN A 54 -1.99 -2.96 22.26
CA ASN A 54 -1.09 -2.47 23.30
C ASN A 54 0.04 -3.49 23.58
N LYS A 55 1.09 -3.05 24.28
CA LYS A 55 2.26 -3.88 24.60
C LYS A 55 1.91 -5.18 25.34
N SER A 56 0.88 -5.16 26.19
CA SER A 56 0.42 -6.34 26.93
C SER A 56 -0.20 -7.40 26.02
N GLN A 57 -1.06 -6.99 25.08
CA GLN A 57 -1.65 -7.89 24.10
C GLN A 57 -0.58 -8.51 23.19
N GLN A 58 0.41 -7.72 22.78
CA GLN A 58 1.53 -8.20 21.98
C GLN A 58 2.36 -9.25 22.74
N SER A 59 2.64 -8.99 24.02
CA SER A 59 3.34 -9.93 24.90
C SER A 59 2.57 -11.26 25.09
N LYS A 60 1.24 -11.22 25.20
CA LYS A 60 0.43 -12.46 25.28
C LYS A 60 0.58 -13.36 24.05
N ILE A 61 0.72 -12.78 22.86
CA ILE A 61 0.94 -13.53 21.62
C ILE A 61 2.31 -14.24 21.67
N ILE A 62 3.37 -13.53 22.08
CA ILE A 62 4.69 -14.16 22.26
C ILE A 62 4.65 -15.27 23.30
N SER A 63 3.97 -15.04 24.43
CA SER A 63 3.78 -16.06 25.48
C SER A 63 3.07 -17.30 24.94
N THR A 64 2.07 -17.10 24.07
CA THR A 64 1.33 -18.19 23.42
C THR A 64 2.26 -19.03 22.55
N TYR A 65 3.07 -18.40 21.69
CA TYR A 65 4.04 -19.11 20.85
C TYR A 65 5.15 -19.81 21.66
N LEU A 66 5.67 -19.15 22.69
CA LEU A 66 6.64 -19.75 23.61
C LEU A 66 6.06 -20.95 24.37
N SER A 67 4.76 -20.93 24.66
CA SER A 67 4.11 -22.09 25.27
C SER A 67 4.16 -23.32 24.35
N CYS A 68 4.09 -23.11 23.03
CA CYS A 68 4.09 -24.13 21.96
C CYS A 68 5.42 -24.85 21.75
N LEU A 69 6.48 -24.43 22.45
CA LEU A 69 7.77 -25.09 22.44
C LEU A 69 7.71 -26.46 23.12
N ASN A 70 8.57 -27.38 22.69
CA ASN A 70 8.74 -28.64 23.38
C ASN A 70 9.50 -28.44 24.71
N ASN A 71 9.49 -29.46 25.58
CA ASN A 71 10.09 -29.32 26.91
C ASN A 71 11.61 -29.11 26.86
N GLU A 72 12.29 -29.67 25.87
CA GLU A 72 13.74 -29.52 25.70
C GLU A 72 14.10 -28.07 25.31
N GLU A 73 13.36 -27.49 24.36
CA GLU A 73 13.48 -26.10 23.94
C GLU A 73 13.19 -25.12 25.09
N LYS A 74 12.14 -25.40 25.88
CA LYS A 74 11.81 -24.61 27.08
C LYS A 74 12.96 -24.66 28.09
N ILE A 75 13.49 -25.84 28.39
CA ILE A 75 14.61 -26.02 29.32
C ILE A 75 15.86 -25.31 28.80
N HIS A 76 16.16 -25.43 27.51
CA HIS A 76 17.26 -24.74 26.85
C HIS A 76 17.12 -23.21 26.95
N LEU A 77 15.93 -22.68 26.72
CA LEU A 77 15.64 -21.25 26.86
C LEU A 77 15.88 -20.78 28.30
N MET A 78 15.32 -21.48 29.30
CA MET A 78 15.47 -21.12 30.71
C MET A 78 16.94 -21.10 31.13
N LYS A 79 17.70 -22.15 30.82
CA LYS A 79 19.14 -22.26 31.14
C LYS A 79 19.96 -21.14 30.51
N ASN A 80 19.79 -20.90 29.20
CA ASN A 80 20.57 -19.87 28.49
C ASN A 80 20.14 -18.44 28.78
N SER A 81 18.98 -18.25 29.42
CA SER A 81 18.55 -16.97 29.97
C SER A 81 19.05 -16.73 31.41
N ASN A 82 19.92 -17.59 31.96
CA ASN A 82 20.31 -17.61 33.37
C ASN A 82 19.10 -17.64 34.32
N ASN A 83 18.05 -18.39 33.96
CA ASN A 83 16.77 -18.48 34.68
C ASN A 83 16.05 -17.13 34.89
N LYS A 84 16.41 -16.09 34.11
CA LYS A 84 15.65 -14.83 34.09
C LYS A 84 14.28 -15.00 33.42
N ILE A 85 14.16 -15.98 32.51
CA ILE A 85 12.91 -16.39 31.91
C ILE A 85 12.45 -17.68 32.57
N LEU A 86 11.17 -17.70 32.98
CA LEU A 86 10.49 -18.89 33.47
C LEU A 86 9.30 -19.18 32.55
N ILE A 87 9.30 -20.35 31.93
CA ILE A 87 8.19 -20.85 31.11
C ILE A 87 7.63 -22.11 31.77
N PRO A 88 6.30 -22.22 31.94
CA PRO A 88 5.70 -23.46 32.42
C PRO A 88 6.03 -24.65 31.52
N LEU A 89 6.50 -25.74 32.14
CA LEU A 89 6.77 -27.02 31.46
C LEU A 89 5.49 -27.81 31.17
N ASN A 90 4.37 -27.45 31.80
CA ASN A 90 3.08 -28.06 31.52
C ASN A 90 2.59 -27.60 30.13
N ASN A 91 2.24 -28.55 29.27
CA ASN A 91 1.70 -28.27 27.94
C ASN A 91 0.17 -28.20 27.99
N ASP A 92 -0.38 -27.20 28.67
CA ASP A 92 -1.83 -26.98 28.78
C ASP A 92 -2.40 -26.20 27.58
N GLN A 93 -1.76 -26.31 26.40
CA GLN A 93 -2.22 -25.60 25.21
C GLN A 93 -3.49 -26.21 24.66
N LEU A 94 -4.47 -25.35 24.40
CA LEU A 94 -5.71 -25.74 23.75
C LEU A 94 -5.54 -25.99 22.24
N PHE A 95 -4.54 -25.35 21.62
CA PHE A 95 -4.30 -25.38 20.17
C PHE A 95 -2.80 -25.31 19.86
N ASP A 96 -2.39 -25.90 18.74
CA ASP A 96 -1.03 -25.73 18.18
C ASP A 96 -0.98 -24.46 17.33
N TYR A 97 -0.95 -23.30 17.99
CA TYR A 97 -1.08 -21.99 17.36
C TYR A 97 -0.18 -21.73 16.13
N PRO A 98 1.09 -22.17 16.08
CA PRO A 98 1.93 -22.05 14.88
C PRO A 98 1.32 -22.57 13.58
N ILE A 99 0.45 -23.58 13.61
CA ILE A 99 -0.09 -24.17 12.38
C ILE A 99 -1.03 -23.23 11.63
N PHE A 100 -1.60 -22.24 12.32
CA PHE A 100 -2.57 -21.31 11.74
C PHE A 100 -1.92 -20.14 11.02
N LEU A 101 -0.60 -19.93 11.17
CA LEU A 101 0.09 -18.78 10.61
C LEU A 101 0.10 -18.85 9.07
N GLU A 102 -0.42 -17.81 8.43
CA GLU A 102 -0.38 -17.63 6.97
C GLU A 102 0.46 -16.43 6.54
N GLU A 103 0.64 -15.44 7.42
CA GLU A 103 1.36 -14.21 7.11
C GLU A 103 2.40 -13.87 8.18
N PHE A 104 3.64 -13.65 7.75
CA PHE A 104 4.76 -13.38 8.64
C PHE A 104 5.40 -12.02 8.38
N CYS A 105 5.62 -11.24 9.44
CA CYS A 105 6.43 -10.03 9.41
C CYS A 105 7.51 -10.06 10.48
N ASN A 106 8.77 -9.98 10.06
CA ASN A 106 9.92 -10.03 10.96
C ASN A 106 9.93 -8.85 11.96
N LEU A 107 9.72 -7.61 11.49
CA LEU A 107 9.80 -6.41 12.34
C LEU A 107 8.73 -6.44 13.44
N SER A 108 7.53 -6.92 13.11
CA SER A 108 6.45 -7.06 14.09
C SER A 108 6.78 -8.10 15.15
N LEU A 109 7.24 -9.29 14.74
CA LEU A 109 7.73 -10.31 15.69
C LEU A 109 8.81 -9.73 16.62
N GLN A 110 9.81 -9.05 16.05
CA GLN A 110 10.90 -8.44 16.82
C GLN A 110 10.36 -7.43 17.84
N ASN A 111 9.49 -6.51 17.43
CA ASN A 111 8.86 -5.53 18.34
C ASN A 111 8.06 -6.21 19.46
N MET A 112 7.30 -7.26 19.12
CA MET A 112 6.51 -8.00 20.11
C MET A 112 7.39 -8.75 21.11
N ILE A 113 8.52 -9.32 20.67
CA ILE A 113 9.52 -9.93 21.57
C ILE A 113 10.11 -8.87 22.51
N ILE A 114 10.48 -7.69 22.02
CA ILE A 114 10.98 -6.58 22.87
C ILE A 114 9.95 -6.23 23.95
N HIS A 115 8.69 -6.04 23.57
CA HIS A 115 7.61 -5.76 24.53
C HIS A 115 7.41 -6.89 25.54
N TRP A 116 7.50 -8.14 25.10
CA TRP A 116 7.44 -9.29 25.98
C TRP A 116 8.58 -9.29 27.00
N ILE A 117 9.82 -9.05 26.57
CA ILE A 117 11.00 -9.00 27.45
C ILE A 117 10.87 -7.89 28.49
N ILE A 118 10.47 -6.69 28.08
CA ILE A 118 10.27 -5.54 28.97
C ILE A 118 9.24 -5.88 30.06
N LEU A 119 8.11 -6.48 29.69
CA LEU A 119 7.04 -6.82 30.62
C LEU A 119 7.41 -7.98 31.55
N MET A 120 8.14 -8.98 31.05
CA MET A 120 8.56 -10.14 31.83
C MET A 120 9.65 -9.80 32.85
N ILE A 121 10.66 -9.03 32.43
CA ILE A 121 11.80 -8.67 33.28
C ILE A 121 11.48 -7.44 34.15
N LYS A 122 10.43 -6.68 33.81
CA LYS A 122 10.06 -5.42 34.47
C LYS A 122 11.20 -4.39 34.45
N GLN A 123 11.95 -4.36 33.35
CA GLN A 123 13.08 -3.45 33.12
C GLN A 123 13.07 -2.95 31.68
N ASP A 124 13.68 -1.80 31.45
CA ASP A 124 13.91 -1.29 30.11
C ASP A 124 14.83 -2.19 29.29
N PHE A 125 14.68 -2.12 27.97
CA PHE A 125 15.44 -2.95 27.05
C PHE A 125 16.89 -2.45 26.94
N SER A 126 17.82 -3.09 27.65
CA SER A 126 19.24 -2.75 27.65
C SER A 126 20.10 -3.78 26.88
N ILE A 127 21.43 -3.62 26.92
CA ILE A 127 22.39 -4.53 26.26
C ILE A 127 22.26 -5.97 26.79
N GLU A 128 22.00 -6.16 28.08
CA GLU A 128 21.82 -7.49 28.67
C GLU A 128 20.60 -8.23 28.09
N GLN A 129 19.51 -7.52 27.84
CA GLN A 129 18.28 -8.09 27.25
C GLN A 129 18.45 -8.47 25.77
N ARG A 130 19.50 -7.99 25.08
CA ARG A 130 19.79 -8.37 23.69
C ARG A 130 20.09 -9.86 23.53
N LYS A 131 20.82 -10.46 24.49
CA LYS A 131 21.11 -11.90 24.47
C LYS A 131 19.83 -12.73 24.56
N ILE A 132 18.93 -12.33 25.46
CA ILE A 132 17.62 -12.95 25.63
C ILE A 132 16.78 -12.80 24.36
N PHE A 133 16.78 -11.60 23.77
CA PHE A 133 16.12 -11.35 22.51
C PHE A 133 16.59 -12.33 21.42
N HIS A 134 17.91 -12.44 21.19
CA HIS A 134 18.44 -13.32 20.16
C HIS A 134 18.09 -14.78 20.42
N LEU A 135 18.12 -15.21 21.67
CA LEU A 135 17.74 -16.56 22.07
C LEU A 135 16.27 -16.87 21.72
N ILE A 136 15.34 -15.96 22.09
CA ILE A 136 13.92 -16.11 21.75
C ILE A 136 13.72 -16.08 20.23
N ASN A 137 14.38 -15.16 19.55
CA ASN A 137 14.29 -15.01 18.10
C ASN A 137 14.74 -16.30 17.38
N ASN A 138 15.88 -16.87 17.79
CA ASN A 138 16.43 -18.09 17.20
C ASN A 138 15.59 -19.34 17.47
N ILE A 139 14.69 -19.31 18.45
CA ILE A 139 13.77 -20.41 18.75
C ILE A 139 12.43 -20.22 18.04
N LEU A 140 11.89 -18.99 18.04
CA LEU A 140 10.59 -18.71 17.44
C LEU A 140 10.61 -18.79 15.91
N TYR A 141 11.68 -18.36 15.24
CA TYR A 141 11.73 -18.46 13.77
C TYR A 141 11.62 -19.91 13.27
N PRO A 142 12.44 -20.87 13.74
CA PRO A 142 12.28 -22.27 13.36
C PRO A 142 10.91 -22.83 13.71
N LEU A 143 10.36 -22.53 14.91
CA LEU A 143 9.02 -22.97 15.30
C LEU A 143 7.96 -22.51 14.30
N LEU A 144 7.98 -21.23 13.94
CA LEU A 144 7.00 -20.63 13.04
C LEU A 144 7.19 -21.20 11.62
N ILE A 145 8.39 -21.13 11.04
CA ILE A 145 8.62 -21.59 9.66
C ILE A 145 8.37 -23.09 9.50
N SER A 146 8.73 -23.92 10.50
CA SER A 146 8.56 -25.37 10.40
C SER A 146 7.10 -25.81 10.51
N LYS A 147 6.29 -25.16 11.35
CA LYS A 147 4.91 -25.58 11.61
C LYS A 147 3.87 -24.90 10.70
N SER A 148 4.19 -23.76 10.12
CA SER A 148 3.24 -22.97 9.31
C SER A 148 3.00 -23.59 7.94
N LYS A 149 1.99 -24.46 7.83
CA LYS A 149 1.71 -25.19 6.59
C LYS A 149 1.16 -24.30 5.47
N HIS A 150 0.54 -23.19 5.83
CA HIS A 150 -0.17 -22.29 4.91
C HIS A 150 0.50 -20.90 4.81
N LEU A 151 1.77 -20.80 5.18
CA LEU A 151 2.53 -19.56 5.08
C LEU A 151 2.60 -19.10 3.61
N SER A 152 1.85 -18.05 3.30
CA SER A 152 1.65 -17.55 1.94
C SER A 152 2.18 -16.13 1.75
N TYR A 153 2.34 -15.37 2.83
CA TYR A 153 2.91 -14.02 2.82
C TYR A 153 4.15 -13.91 3.71
N LEU A 154 5.27 -13.51 3.12
CA LEU A 154 6.51 -13.18 3.80
C LEU A 154 6.82 -11.68 3.66
N ASN A 155 6.88 -10.96 4.78
CA ASN A 155 7.23 -9.54 4.85
C ASN A 155 8.51 -9.34 5.66
N LEU A 156 9.60 -8.98 4.96
CA LEU A 156 10.91 -8.80 5.54
C LEU A 156 11.31 -7.33 5.48
N ILE A 157 11.50 -6.75 6.66
CA ILE A 157 11.76 -5.34 6.87
C ILE A 157 13.06 -5.18 7.65
N ASN A 158 13.99 -4.42 7.11
CA ASN A 158 15.20 -3.98 7.79
C ASN A 158 15.09 -2.48 8.11
N VAL A 159 14.66 -2.18 9.33
CA VAL A 159 14.53 -0.81 9.87
C VAL A 159 15.39 -0.70 11.13
N ASN A 160 16.06 0.43 11.31
CA ASN A 160 16.64 0.80 12.60
C ASN A 160 15.51 1.35 13.50
N SER A 161 15.40 0.91 14.74
CA SER A 161 14.55 1.57 15.74
C SER A 161 15.06 3.01 15.91
N ASN A 162 14.48 3.95 15.16
CA ASN A 162 14.91 5.34 15.08
C ASN A 162 14.12 6.26 16.03
N ASN A 163 13.33 5.71 16.97
CA ASN A 163 12.58 6.56 17.89
C ASN A 163 13.37 7.01 19.12
N ASP A 164 14.59 6.52 19.32
CA ASP A 164 15.46 7.01 20.40
C ASP A 164 16.57 7.89 19.82
N ASN A 165 16.24 9.17 19.60
CA ASN A 165 17.23 10.22 19.32
C ASN A 165 18.26 10.41 20.46
N ASN A 166 18.11 9.68 21.58
CA ASN A 166 18.91 9.86 22.80
C ASN A 166 19.80 8.69 23.21
N ASN A 167 19.97 7.61 22.42
CA ASN A 167 20.92 6.56 22.80
C ASN A 167 21.73 6.04 21.61
N ASN A 168 23.07 6.19 21.68
CA ASN A 168 24.08 5.63 20.76
C ASN A 168 24.11 4.09 20.70
N ASN A 169 23.10 3.40 21.22
CA ASN A 169 22.99 1.95 21.26
C ASN A 169 22.04 1.45 20.15
N HIS A 170 22.36 1.73 18.88
CA HIS A 170 21.63 1.14 17.76
C HIS A 170 21.66 -0.39 17.85
N PHE A 171 20.53 -1.01 18.19
CA PHE A 171 20.38 -2.46 18.09
C PHE A 171 19.86 -2.80 16.71
N HIS A 172 20.57 -3.67 16.01
CA HIS A 172 20.16 -4.17 14.71
C HIS A 172 19.71 -5.61 14.86
N PHE A 173 18.51 -5.89 14.35
CA PHE A 173 17.95 -7.22 14.36
C PHE A 173 18.23 -7.89 13.02
N ASP A 174 18.96 -9.00 13.08
CA ASP A 174 19.20 -9.84 11.91
C ASP A 174 18.08 -10.87 11.73
N ILE A 175 17.94 -11.36 10.50
CA ILE A 175 17.19 -12.59 10.23
C ILE A 175 17.95 -13.77 10.86
N PRO A 176 17.27 -14.88 11.20
CA PRO A 176 17.97 -16.08 11.68
C PRO A 176 18.87 -16.65 10.59
N ASP A 177 19.68 -17.63 10.98
CA ASP A 177 20.49 -18.41 10.04
C ASP A 177 19.64 -18.94 8.87
N ILE A 178 20.20 -18.86 7.67
CA ILE A 178 19.54 -19.23 6.43
C ILE A 178 19.02 -20.68 6.41
N PHE A 179 19.70 -21.61 7.10
CA PHE A 179 19.26 -22.99 7.28
C PHE A 179 17.84 -23.07 7.84
N THR A 180 17.43 -22.10 8.67
CA THR A 180 16.06 -22.01 9.23
C THR A 180 14.97 -22.02 8.16
N PHE A 181 15.24 -21.46 6.98
CA PHE A 181 14.23 -21.25 5.94
C PHE A 181 14.09 -22.44 4.97
N PHE A 182 15.06 -23.35 4.92
CA PHE A 182 15.03 -24.50 4.01
C PHE A 182 15.21 -25.85 4.69
N ALA A 183 15.50 -25.89 6.00
CA ALA A 183 15.59 -27.15 6.75
C ALA A 183 14.24 -27.88 6.92
N PHE A 184 13.12 -27.21 6.67
CA PHE A 184 11.78 -27.72 6.92
C PHE A 184 10.90 -27.67 5.67
N THR A 185 9.94 -28.60 5.57
CA THR A 185 8.89 -28.61 4.55
C THR A 185 7.51 -28.51 5.21
N PRO A 186 6.59 -27.65 4.74
CA PRO A 186 6.68 -26.86 3.51
C PRO A 186 7.60 -25.62 3.61
N GLY A 187 7.95 -25.14 4.81
CA GLY A 187 8.86 -23.99 4.95
C GLY A 187 8.37 -22.76 4.16
N LEU A 188 9.18 -22.28 3.21
CA LEU A 188 8.82 -21.16 2.34
C LEU A 188 8.13 -21.55 1.00
N THR A 189 7.88 -22.84 0.74
CA THR A 189 7.43 -23.27 -0.61
C THR A 189 6.06 -22.74 -1.04
N ASN A 190 5.21 -22.36 -0.08
CA ASN A 190 3.85 -21.87 -0.31
C ASN A 190 3.75 -20.33 -0.42
N ILE A 191 4.88 -19.61 -0.41
CA ILE A 191 4.88 -18.16 -0.52
C ILE A 191 4.32 -17.72 -1.88
N THR A 192 3.25 -16.93 -1.84
CA THR A 192 2.61 -16.28 -3.00
C THR A 192 2.82 -14.77 -2.99
N ARG A 193 3.09 -14.18 -1.82
CA ARG A 193 3.40 -12.76 -1.65
C ARG A 193 4.72 -12.57 -0.92
N LEU A 194 5.60 -11.78 -1.51
CA LEU A 194 6.89 -11.41 -0.93
C LEU A 194 7.00 -9.88 -0.87
N ASP A 195 7.03 -9.35 0.35
CA ASP A 195 7.33 -7.94 0.58
C ASP A 195 8.71 -7.82 1.22
N PHE A 196 9.51 -6.89 0.72
CA PHE A 196 10.87 -6.69 1.15
C PHE A 196 11.20 -5.20 1.23
N LYS A 197 11.65 -4.73 2.41
CA LYS A 197 11.92 -3.31 2.66
C LYS A 197 13.27 -3.10 3.34
N LEU A 198 14.20 -2.43 2.65
CA LEU A 198 15.52 -2.05 3.16
C LEU A 198 15.62 -0.54 3.36
N TYR A 199 15.90 -0.12 4.59
CA TYR A 199 15.99 1.31 4.93
C TYR A 199 17.40 1.82 5.24
N LYS A 200 18.37 0.94 5.57
CA LYS A 200 19.73 1.36 5.95
C LYS A 200 20.79 0.36 5.49
N ASN A 201 21.99 0.85 5.20
CA ASN A 201 23.16 0.04 4.84
C ASN A 201 23.81 -0.52 6.13
N ASN A 202 23.56 -1.78 6.46
CA ASN A 202 24.42 -2.56 7.35
C ASN A 202 24.89 -3.78 6.55
N SER A 203 26.20 -3.88 6.31
CA SER A 203 26.78 -4.86 5.37
C SER A 203 26.47 -6.30 5.74
N ASN A 204 26.54 -6.66 7.03
CA ASN A 204 26.30 -8.04 7.47
C ASN A 204 24.83 -8.45 7.31
N LEU A 205 23.92 -7.56 7.73
CA LEU A 205 22.48 -7.78 7.60
C LEU A 205 22.07 -7.87 6.12
N LEU A 206 22.68 -7.04 5.27
CA LEU A 206 22.45 -7.07 3.84
C LEU A 206 22.94 -8.38 3.20
N LEU A 207 24.10 -8.90 3.62
CA LEU A 207 24.62 -10.18 3.15
C LEU A 207 23.68 -11.34 3.52
N ASN A 208 23.18 -11.40 4.76
CA ASN A 208 22.25 -12.45 5.18
C ASN A 208 20.95 -12.42 4.37
N ILE A 209 20.45 -11.21 4.12
CA ILE A 209 19.31 -11.00 3.23
C ILE A 209 19.60 -11.46 1.79
N ILE A 210 20.77 -11.13 1.25
CA ILE A 210 21.16 -11.55 -0.11
C ILE A 210 21.23 -13.08 -0.16
N ASN A 211 21.83 -13.72 0.84
CA ASN A 211 21.89 -15.18 0.92
C ASN A 211 20.46 -15.77 0.94
N LEU A 212 19.54 -15.18 1.71
CA LEU A 212 18.14 -15.60 1.70
C LEU A 212 17.50 -15.41 0.31
N PHE A 213 17.80 -14.32 -0.37
CA PHE A 213 17.32 -14.07 -1.73
C PHE A 213 17.85 -15.09 -2.73
N ASP A 214 19.06 -15.61 -2.54
CA ASP A 214 19.65 -16.62 -3.42
C ASP A 214 18.98 -18.00 -3.28
N ILE A 215 18.38 -18.32 -2.13
CA ILE A 215 17.64 -19.58 -1.93
C ILE A 215 16.15 -19.49 -2.29
N ILE A 216 15.53 -18.31 -2.20
CA ILE A 216 14.11 -18.14 -2.56
C ILE A 216 13.78 -18.71 -3.95
N PRO A 217 14.59 -18.51 -5.01
CA PRO A 217 14.32 -19.06 -6.33
C PRO A 217 14.21 -20.58 -6.36
N SER A 218 14.91 -21.33 -5.49
CA SER A 218 14.83 -22.79 -5.46
C SER A 218 13.63 -23.30 -4.66
N LEU A 219 13.20 -22.55 -3.64
CA LEU A 219 12.09 -22.91 -2.75
C LEU A 219 10.73 -22.44 -3.28
N CYS A 220 10.66 -21.20 -3.74
CA CYS A 220 9.43 -20.49 -4.06
C CYS A 220 9.28 -20.35 -5.59
N LYS A 221 8.32 -21.07 -6.17
CA LYS A 221 8.05 -21.06 -7.62
C LYS A 221 6.73 -20.38 -8.01
N ASN A 222 5.91 -20.01 -7.02
CA ASN A 222 4.54 -19.52 -7.20
C ASN A 222 4.34 -18.13 -6.57
N ILE A 223 5.38 -17.31 -6.47
CA ILE A 223 5.24 -15.93 -5.99
C ILE A 223 4.48 -15.14 -7.08
N GLN A 224 3.31 -14.62 -6.70
CA GLN A 224 2.41 -13.84 -7.55
C GLN A 224 2.55 -12.33 -7.33
N LEU A 225 2.99 -11.90 -6.14
CA LEU A 225 3.20 -10.50 -5.80
C LEU A 225 4.58 -10.32 -5.17
N ILE A 226 5.40 -9.45 -5.78
CA ILE A 226 6.67 -8.99 -5.21
C ILE A 226 6.60 -7.48 -4.99
N ASN A 227 6.84 -7.05 -3.75
CA ASN A 227 7.02 -5.64 -3.41
C ASN A 227 8.43 -5.43 -2.87
N PHE A 228 9.29 -4.83 -3.67
CA PHE A 228 10.69 -4.61 -3.34
C PHE A 228 10.95 -3.12 -3.14
N ASN A 229 11.40 -2.75 -1.94
CA ASN A 229 11.67 -1.36 -1.55
C ASN A 229 13.06 -1.22 -0.97
N SER A 230 13.99 -0.71 -1.78
CA SER A 230 15.35 -0.39 -1.35
C SER A 230 15.55 1.13 -1.24
N LYS A 231 15.91 1.59 -0.04
CA LYS A 231 16.38 2.96 0.23
C LYS A 231 17.88 3.01 0.55
N LEU A 232 18.65 2.00 0.14
CA LEU A 232 20.10 1.95 0.37
C LEU A 232 20.81 3.21 -0.18
N SER A 233 21.88 3.63 0.50
CA SER A 233 22.68 4.80 0.10
C SER A 233 23.51 4.51 -1.15
N LEU A 234 23.77 5.55 -1.94
CA LEU A 234 24.47 5.47 -3.25
C LEU A 234 25.93 5.02 -3.14
N ASN A 235 26.54 5.07 -1.95
CA ASN A 235 27.99 4.89 -1.79
C ASN A 235 28.47 3.42 -1.85
N ASP A 236 27.57 2.44 -1.89
CA ASP A 236 27.90 1.00 -1.86
C ASP A 236 27.38 0.29 -3.11
N ASN A 237 28.08 0.50 -4.23
CA ASN A 237 27.65 0.03 -5.54
C ASN A 237 27.60 -1.50 -5.65
N ASP A 238 28.59 -2.22 -5.12
CA ASP A 238 28.72 -3.68 -5.31
C ASP A 238 27.55 -4.44 -4.67
N ASN A 239 27.22 -4.11 -3.41
CA ASN A 239 26.11 -4.74 -2.70
C ASN A 239 24.76 -4.48 -3.40
N ARG A 240 24.59 -3.31 -4.01
CA ARG A 240 23.40 -3.00 -4.83
C ARG A 240 23.36 -3.86 -6.10
N ILE A 241 24.49 -4.12 -6.76
CA ILE A 241 24.53 -5.01 -7.93
C ILE A 241 24.14 -6.42 -7.51
N THR A 242 24.73 -6.95 -6.44
CA THR A 242 24.46 -8.30 -5.95
C THR A 242 22.99 -8.45 -5.56
N LEU A 243 22.43 -7.50 -4.81
CA LEU A 243 21.02 -7.51 -4.44
C LEU A 243 20.08 -7.50 -5.65
N ARG A 244 20.40 -6.73 -6.70
CA ARG A 244 19.62 -6.72 -7.95
C ARG A 244 19.68 -8.06 -8.68
N LYS A 245 20.87 -8.67 -8.76
CA LYS A 245 21.03 -10.00 -9.36
C LYS A 245 20.21 -11.05 -8.61
N ALA A 246 20.26 -11.02 -7.28
CA ALA A 246 19.47 -11.92 -6.43
C ALA A 246 17.96 -11.70 -6.66
N LEU A 247 17.49 -10.44 -6.69
CA LEU A 247 16.10 -10.12 -7.04
C LEU A 247 15.70 -10.61 -8.45
N CYS A 248 16.57 -10.47 -9.45
CA CYS A 248 16.32 -10.99 -10.79
C CYS A 248 16.21 -12.53 -10.79
N GLY A 249 17.03 -13.19 -9.96
CA GLY A 249 16.92 -14.62 -9.70
C GLY A 249 15.55 -15.00 -9.17
N ILE A 250 14.99 -14.21 -8.24
CA ILE A 250 13.62 -14.43 -7.74
C ILE A 250 12.61 -14.26 -8.86
N ILE A 251 12.60 -13.11 -9.54
CA ILE A 251 11.61 -12.78 -10.58
C ILE A 251 11.59 -13.82 -11.70
N ARG A 252 12.75 -14.22 -12.22
CA ARG A 252 12.80 -15.14 -13.37
C ARG A 252 12.28 -16.55 -13.07
N ASN A 253 12.31 -16.95 -11.79
CA ASN A 253 11.98 -18.31 -11.36
C ASN A 253 10.50 -18.49 -10.98
N GLN A 254 9.68 -17.44 -11.14
CA GLN A 254 8.25 -17.50 -10.84
C GLN A 254 7.44 -17.95 -12.05
N LYS A 255 6.44 -18.81 -11.82
CA LYS A 255 5.56 -19.33 -12.87
C LYS A 255 4.42 -18.39 -13.25
N ASP A 256 3.93 -17.60 -12.30
CA ASP A 256 2.70 -16.80 -12.41
C ASP A 256 2.84 -15.45 -11.67
N LEU A 257 3.93 -14.72 -11.93
CA LEU A 257 4.16 -13.42 -11.30
C LEU A 257 3.22 -12.36 -11.90
N LYS A 258 2.25 -11.91 -11.09
CA LYS A 258 1.18 -10.99 -11.54
C LYS A 258 1.46 -9.54 -11.22
N LYS A 259 2.05 -9.27 -10.06
CA LYS A 259 2.21 -7.91 -9.53
C LYS A 259 3.63 -7.67 -9.08
N LEU A 260 4.22 -6.59 -9.57
CA LEU A 260 5.58 -6.20 -9.23
C LEU A 260 5.65 -4.71 -8.88
N TYR A 261 6.09 -4.43 -7.67
CA TYR A 261 6.33 -3.07 -7.17
C TYR A 261 7.83 -2.92 -6.90
N LEU A 262 8.49 -2.01 -7.59
CA LEU A 262 9.93 -1.79 -7.51
C LEU A 262 10.22 -0.36 -7.06
N ARG A 263 10.94 -0.23 -5.94
CA ARG A 263 11.51 1.02 -5.50
C ARG A 263 13.01 0.90 -5.30
N PHE A 264 13.77 1.72 -6.04
CA PHE A 264 15.19 1.95 -5.81
C PHE A 264 15.43 3.46 -5.84
N LYS A 265 16.38 3.97 -5.06
CA LYS A 265 16.67 5.41 -5.01
C LYS A 265 17.91 5.73 -5.86
N GLY A 266 17.74 6.48 -6.94
CA GLY A 266 18.86 7.12 -7.66
C GLY A 266 19.68 6.21 -8.58
N GLU A 267 19.15 5.06 -8.99
CA GLU A 267 19.85 4.08 -9.83
C GLU A 267 19.15 3.84 -11.17
N THR A 268 19.93 3.52 -12.22
CA THR A 268 19.41 3.13 -13.54
C THR A 268 19.13 1.63 -13.60
N LEU A 269 17.92 1.24 -14.04
CA LEU A 269 17.49 -0.18 -14.06
C LEU A 269 17.84 -0.94 -15.34
N ASN A 270 18.07 -0.22 -16.44
CA ASN A 270 17.94 -0.76 -17.79
C ASN A 270 18.77 -2.02 -18.04
N ASN A 271 20.00 -2.10 -17.53
CA ASN A 271 20.93 -3.15 -17.95
C ASN A 271 20.73 -4.52 -17.26
N ILE A 272 19.95 -4.60 -16.16
CA ILE A 272 19.83 -5.87 -15.40
C ILE A 272 18.38 -6.31 -15.21
N ILE A 273 17.50 -5.39 -14.81
CA ILE A 273 16.16 -5.76 -14.38
C ILE A 273 15.22 -5.87 -15.59
N MET A 274 15.26 -4.94 -16.54
CA MET A 274 14.33 -4.93 -17.69
C MET A 274 14.32 -6.23 -18.50
N PRO A 275 15.47 -6.81 -18.92
CA PRO A 275 15.46 -8.11 -19.61
C PRO A 275 14.87 -9.23 -18.78
N THR A 276 14.99 -9.16 -17.45
CA THR A 276 14.38 -10.13 -16.54
C THR A 276 12.86 -9.94 -16.45
N LEU A 277 12.37 -8.70 -16.52
CA LEU A 277 10.94 -8.42 -16.50
C LEU A 277 10.24 -8.89 -17.78
N GLU A 278 10.91 -8.77 -18.94
CA GLU A 278 10.37 -9.24 -20.23
C GLU A 278 10.08 -10.75 -20.24
N LEU A 279 10.84 -11.55 -19.46
CA LEU A 279 10.55 -12.97 -19.26
C LEU A 279 9.19 -13.23 -18.59
N GLN A 280 8.62 -12.23 -17.93
CA GLN A 280 7.32 -12.27 -17.24
C GLN A 280 6.25 -11.43 -17.97
N SER A 281 6.51 -11.02 -19.21
CA SER A 281 5.63 -10.18 -20.04
C SER A 281 4.20 -10.71 -20.20
N ILE A 282 4.04 -12.03 -20.27
CA ILE A 282 2.74 -12.71 -20.40
C ILE A 282 1.96 -12.83 -19.07
N ASN A 283 2.63 -12.69 -17.92
CA ASN A 283 2.03 -12.92 -16.61
C ASN A 283 1.79 -11.62 -15.83
N LEU A 284 2.68 -10.63 -15.99
CA LEU A 284 2.62 -9.37 -15.26
C LEU A 284 1.40 -8.56 -15.70
N THR A 285 0.49 -8.34 -14.74
CA THR A 285 -0.71 -7.51 -14.91
C THR A 285 -0.55 -6.14 -14.26
N HIS A 286 0.32 -6.03 -13.24
CA HIS A 286 0.60 -4.79 -12.53
C HIS A 286 2.11 -4.58 -12.41
N LEU A 287 2.59 -3.44 -12.88
CA LEU A 287 3.98 -3.02 -12.77
C LEU A 287 4.05 -1.60 -12.24
N TYR A 288 4.78 -1.40 -11.14
CA TYR A 288 4.89 -0.10 -10.50
C TYR A 288 6.34 0.23 -10.20
N PHE A 289 6.80 1.36 -10.71
CA PHE A 289 8.14 1.89 -10.54
C PHE A 289 8.09 3.09 -9.60
N LYS A 290 8.96 3.13 -8.59
CA LYS A 290 9.02 4.22 -7.61
C LYS A 290 10.47 4.68 -7.34
N LYS A 291 10.74 5.97 -7.48
CA LYS A 291 12.08 6.62 -7.28
C LYS A 291 13.20 6.19 -8.23
N LEU A 292 12.82 5.64 -9.37
CA LEU A 292 13.72 5.00 -10.32
C LEU A 292 14.28 5.94 -11.37
N ARG A 293 15.52 5.68 -11.84
CA ARG A 293 16.03 6.27 -13.07
C ARG A 293 15.92 5.24 -14.20
N LEU A 294 15.38 5.66 -15.32
CA LEU A 294 15.12 4.86 -16.51
C LEU A 294 15.61 5.65 -17.72
N ASN A 295 15.94 4.96 -18.81
CA ASN A 295 16.02 5.63 -20.11
C ASN A 295 14.70 5.43 -20.87
N ASP A 296 14.53 6.19 -21.93
CA ASP A 296 13.34 6.22 -22.78
C ASP A 296 13.08 4.92 -23.57
N ASP A 297 14.12 4.12 -23.83
CA ASP A 297 14.04 2.74 -24.36
C ASP A 297 13.13 1.81 -23.53
N VAL A 298 12.88 2.14 -22.26
CA VAL A 298 11.99 1.37 -21.38
C VAL A 298 10.58 1.25 -21.97
N LEU A 299 10.12 2.24 -22.75
CA LEU A 299 8.80 2.23 -23.36
C LEU A 299 8.68 1.15 -24.43
N ASP A 300 9.74 0.95 -25.22
CA ASP A 300 9.81 -0.11 -26.23
C ASP A 300 9.81 -1.50 -25.57
N SER A 301 10.53 -1.67 -24.46
CA SER A 301 10.48 -2.89 -23.65
C SER A 301 9.09 -3.14 -23.07
N LEU A 302 8.44 -2.10 -22.53
CA LEU A 302 7.11 -2.22 -21.93
C LEU A 302 6.03 -2.60 -22.93
N ALA A 303 6.20 -2.26 -24.21
CA ALA A 303 5.31 -2.66 -25.29
C ALA A 303 5.18 -4.18 -25.44
N ASN A 304 6.19 -4.94 -25.01
CA ASN A 304 6.20 -6.40 -25.09
C ASN A 304 5.33 -7.07 -24.01
N PHE A 305 4.79 -6.32 -23.04
CA PHE A 305 4.05 -6.87 -21.89
C PHE A 305 2.57 -7.11 -22.22
N LEU A 306 2.28 -8.28 -22.81
CA LEU A 306 0.96 -8.63 -23.36
C LEU A 306 -0.20 -8.62 -22.35
N SER A 307 0.07 -8.87 -21.07
CA SER A 307 -0.97 -8.94 -20.02
C SER A 307 -1.05 -7.72 -19.11
N LEU A 308 -0.24 -6.68 -19.36
CA LEU A 308 -0.11 -5.54 -18.47
C LEU A 308 -1.36 -4.65 -18.53
N LYS A 309 -2.04 -4.51 -17.39
CA LYS A 309 -3.25 -3.69 -17.24
C LYS A 309 -2.99 -2.42 -16.43
N VAL A 310 -2.02 -2.46 -15.53
CA VAL A 310 -1.71 -1.36 -14.62
C VAL A 310 -0.23 -1.05 -14.66
N LEU A 311 0.10 0.19 -15.02
CA LEU A 311 1.46 0.71 -15.05
C LEU A 311 1.55 1.98 -14.21
N GLY A 312 2.57 2.09 -13.37
CA GLY A 312 2.79 3.30 -12.59
C GLY A 312 4.23 3.73 -12.49
N PHE A 313 4.43 5.04 -12.51
CA PHE A 313 5.68 5.74 -12.29
C PHE A 313 5.48 6.76 -11.18
N GLU A 314 6.19 6.57 -10.07
CA GLU A 314 6.13 7.46 -8.90
C GLU A 314 7.50 8.04 -8.58
N SER A 315 7.66 9.37 -8.60
CA SER A 315 8.97 10.02 -8.38
C SER A 315 10.09 9.45 -9.29
N CYS A 316 9.76 9.00 -10.50
CA CYS A 316 10.69 8.41 -11.46
C CYS A 316 11.32 9.47 -12.35
N TYR A 317 12.51 9.15 -12.85
CA TYR A 317 13.28 9.93 -13.80
C TYR A 317 13.42 9.12 -15.08
N ILE A 318 12.96 9.65 -16.19
CA ILE A 318 13.21 9.05 -17.51
C ILE A 318 14.11 10.01 -18.27
N ILE A 319 15.28 9.52 -18.70
CA ILE A 319 16.25 10.30 -19.46
C ILE A 319 16.07 9.95 -20.93
N THR A 320 15.77 10.94 -21.75
CA THR A 320 15.73 10.79 -23.21
C THR A 320 17.14 10.69 -23.74
N THR A 321 17.43 9.62 -24.48
CA THR A 321 18.77 9.38 -25.03
C THR A 321 18.92 9.86 -26.48
N ASN A 322 17.81 10.13 -27.18
CA ASN A 322 17.78 10.58 -28.58
C ASN A 322 16.87 11.81 -28.78
N ASN A 323 17.09 12.57 -29.86
CA ASN A 323 16.28 13.75 -30.22
C ASN A 323 14.85 13.34 -30.64
N ASN A 324 13.83 13.91 -29.98
CA ASN A 324 12.45 13.41 -29.91
C ASN A 324 11.51 13.75 -31.09
N GLN A 325 11.99 14.06 -32.31
CA GLN A 325 11.07 14.46 -33.38
C GLN A 325 10.39 13.29 -34.11
N ASP A 326 10.97 12.09 -34.14
CA ASP A 326 10.46 10.98 -35.00
C ASP A 326 9.61 9.92 -34.25
N ARG A 327 9.33 10.08 -32.95
CA ARG A 327 8.72 9.01 -32.12
C ARG A 327 7.19 9.06 -32.00
N TYR A 328 6.57 10.22 -32.20
CA TYR A 328 5.10 10.33 -32.17
C TYR A 328 4.43 9.61 -33.35
N ASP A 329 5.13 9.47 -34.49
CA ASP A 329 4.51 8.97 -35.72
C ASP A 329 4.48 7.43 -35.85
N ASN A 330 5.16 6.68 -34.98
CA ASN A 330 5.39 5.23 -35.17
C ASN A 330 4.95 4.29 -34.05
N THR A 331 4.22 4.74 -33.03
CA THR A 331 4.09 3.97 -31.77
C THR A 331 2.68 3.71 -31.24
N ASN A 332 1.62 3.82 -32.06
CA ASN A 332 0.31 3.30 -31.68
C ASN A 332 0.27 1.77 -31.78
N ASN A 333 0.75 1.09 -30.74
CA ASN A 333 0.74 -0.36 -30.66
C ASN A 333 -0.67 -0.85 -30.27
N SER A 334 -1.55 -0.98 -31.27
CA SER A 334 -2.99 -1.29 -31.11
C SER A 334 -3.30 -2.59 -30.34
N ASN A 335 -2.33 -3.47 -30.14
CA ASN A 335 -2.48 -4.71 -29.37
C ASN A 335 -2.30 -4.54 -27.85
N PHE A 336 -1.82 -3.37 -27.38
CA PHE A 336 -1.52 -3.14 -25.97
C PHE A 336 -2.74 -2.65 -25.18
N GLN A 337 -3.13 -3.37 -24.12
CA GLN A 337 -4.37 -3.14 -23.37
C GLN A 337 -4.11 -2.58 -21.95
N LEU A 338 -3.39 -1.46 -21.86
CA LEU A 338 -3.19 -0.79 -20.58
C LEU A 338 -4.47 -0.10 -20.13
N GLU A 339 -5.06 -0.56 -19.02
CA GLU A 339 -6.31 0.00 -18.50
C GLU A 339 -6.04 1.21 -17.58
N LYS A 340 -4.94 1.18 -16.82
CA LYS A 340 -4.62 2.19 -15.79
C LYS A 340 -3.19 2.68 -15.86
N LEU A 341 -3.02 3.99 -15.87
CA LEU A 341 -1.72 4.66 -15.87
C LEU A 341 -1.60 5.62 -14.67
N TYR A 342 -0.53 5.46 -13.90
CA TYR A 342 -0.19 6.33 -12.77
C TYR A 342 1.09 7.12 -13.09
N LEU A 343 0.98 8.45 -13.20
CA LEU A 343 2.11 9.38 -13.28
C LEU A 343 2.04 10.31 -12.06
N VAL A 344 2.83 9.99 -11.03
CA VAL A 344 2.69 10.62 -9.70
C VAL A 344 4.04 11.09 -9.14
N GLU A 345 4.09 12.27 -8.51
CA GLU A 345 5.32 12.86 -7.93
C GLU A 345 6.53 12.96 -8.88
N ASN A 346 6.32 12.85 -10.19
CA ASN A 346 7.28 13.05 -11.26
C ASN A 346 7.36 14.54 -11.58
N MET A 347 7.96 15.32 -10.67
CA MET A 347 8.19 16.76 -10.92
C MET A 347 8.85 16.96 -12.30
N SER A 348 8.63 18.11 -12.95
CA SER A 348 9.19 18.41 -14.29
C SER A 348 10.72 18.23 -14.37
N ARG A 349 11.43 18.50 -13.27
CA ARG A 349 12.87 18.24 -13.12
C ARG A 349 13.27 16.75 -13.07
N HIS A 350 12.31 15.83 -12.95
CA HIS A 350 12.49 14.38 -12.87
C HIS A 350 12.05 13.73 -14.18
N MET A 351 10.84 14.05 -14.63
CA MET A 351 10.27 13.61 -15.89
C MET A 351 9.69 14.83 -16.59
N ILE A 352 10.31 15.25 -17.68
CA ILE A 352 9.83 16.39 -18.47
C ILE A 352 8.46 16.06 -19.09
N SER A 353 7.67 17.10 -19.34
CA SER A 353 6.31 16.97 -19.85
C SER A 353 6.24 16.21 -21.18
N ASP A 354 7.22 16.38 -22.06
CA ASP A 354 7.35 15.63 -23.32
C ASP A 354 7.35 14.10 -23.10
N ILE A 355 8.00 13.61 -22.04
CA ILE A 355 8.02 12.18 -21.75
C ILE A 355 6.66 11.71 -21.23
N LYS A 356 5.99 12.51 -20.38
CA LYS A 356 4.62 12.20 -19.93
C LYS A 356 3.68 12.13 -21.12
N CYS A 357 3.78 13.11 -22.01
CA CYS A 357 3.09 13.18 -23.30
C CYS A 357 3.31 11.91 -24.13
N LEU A 358 4.57 11.49 -24.32
CA LEU A 358 4.92 10.26 -25.02
C LEU A 358 4.29 9.02 -24.37
N ILE A 359 4.39 8.87 -23.05
CA ILE A 359 3.82 7.72 -22.32
C ILE A 359 2.30 7.67 -22.47
N ILE A 360 1.62 8.81 -22.28
CA ILE A 360 0.16 8.89 -22.40
C ILE A 360 -0.26 8.55 -23.82
N HIS A 361 0.42 9.10 -24.83
CA HIS A 361 0.13 8.83 -26.23
C HIS A 361 0.28 7.34 -26.55
N TYR A 362 1.37 6.71 -26.10
CA TYR A 362 1.67 5.30 -26.32
C TYR A 362 0.54 4.35 -25.88
N PHE A 363 -0.14 4.69 -24.77
CA PHE A 363 -1.20 3.87 -24.17
C PHE A 363 -2.61 4.42 -24.39
N SER A 364 -2.75 5.44 -25.24
CA SER A 364 -3.94 6.29 -25.30
C SER A 364 -5.24 5.56 -25.65
N ILE A 365 -5.18 4.55 -26.53
CA ILE A 365 -6.35 3.85 -27.07
C ILE A 365 -7.07 3.01 -26.00
N SER A 366 -6.31 2.30 -25.17
CA SER A 366 -6.84 1.34 -24.18
C SER A 366 -7.07 1.93 -22.79
N LEU A 367 -6.53 3.12 -22.53
CA LEU A 367 -6.53 3.74 -21.21
C LEU A 367 -7.94 4.12 -20.72
N GLN A 368 -8.29 3.67 -19.52
CA GLN A 368 -9.58 3.95 -18.87
C GLN A 368 -9.43 4.77 -17.59
N GLU A 369 -8.30 4.65 -16.90
CA GLU A 369 -8.02 5.37 -15.66
C GLU A 369 -6.65 6.04 -15.74
N LEU A 370 -6.64 7.36 -15.53
CA LEU A 370 -5.43 8.17 -15.62
C LEU A 370 -5.24 8.98 -14.34
N ILE A 371 -4.05 8.88 -13.75
CA ILE A 371 -3.62 9.68 -12.60
C ILE A 371 -2.42 10.52 -13.07
N LEU A 372 -2.52 11.84 -12.90
CA LEU A 372 -1.51 12.81 -13.32
C LEU A 372 -1.13 13.73 -12.18
N ASP A 373 0.14 14.10 -12.10
CA ASP A 373 0.69 15.08 -11.15
C ASP A 373 0.98 16.44 -11.77
N GLU A 374 0.68 16.61 -13.05
CA GLU A 374 0.91 17.81 -13.84
C GLU A 374 -0.19 17.97 -14.89
N LEU A 375 -0.55 19.22 -15.19
CA LEU A 375 -1.42 19.56 -16.31
C LEU A 375 -0.85 20.81 -17.01
N ASN A 376 -0.70 20.72 -18.32
CA ASN A 376 -0.29 21.81 -19.20
C ASN A 376 -0.94 21.60 -20.59
N PHE A 377 -0.82 22.59 -21.46
CA PHE A 377 -1.38 22.57 -22.81
C PHE A 377 -1.05 21.30 -23.63
N ASP A 378 0.20 20.83 -23.63
CA ASP A 378 0.61 19.67 -24.44
C ASP A 378 -0.04 18.37 -23.94
N ILE A 379 -0.08 18.18 -22.62
CA ILE A 379 -0.77 17.05 -21.99
C ILE A 379 -2.27 17.10 -22.31
N VAL A 380 -2.90 18.28 -22.22
CA VAL A 380 -4.32 18.46 -22.57
C VAL A 380 -4.57 18.08 -24.02
N ASN A 381 -3.71 18.52 -24.94
CA ASN A 381 -3.85 18.27 -26.37
C ASN A 381 -3.77 16.76 -26.69
N ILE A 382 -2.79 16.05 -26.10
CA ILE A 382 -2.64 14.60 -26.30
C ILE A 382 -3.84 13.84 -25.73
N ILE A 383 -4.25 14.14 -24.50
CA ILE A 383 -5.38 13.44 -23.88
C ILE A 383 -6.65 13.68 -24.69
N SER A 384 -6.91 14.92 -25.09
CA SER A 384 -8.11 15.30 -25.85
C SER A 384 -8.17 14.62 -27.21
N ASN A 385 -7.04 14.46 -27.89
CA ASN A 385 -6.99 13.93 -29.26
C ASN A 385 -6.81 12.41 -29.32
N SER A 386 -6.13 11.81 -28.34
CA SER A 386 -5.74 10.39 -28.40
C SER A 386 -6.49 9.52 -27.39
N CYS A 387 -6.84 10.03 -26.20
CA CYS A 387 -7.41 9.23 -25.12
C CYS A 387 -8.94 9.23 -25.13
N SER A 388 -9.54 8.40 -25.98
CA SER A 388 -10.99 8.38 -26.19
C SER A 388 -11.82 7.68 -25.10
N ASN A 389 -11.21 6.87 -24.22
CA ASN A 389 -11.92 5.92 -23.34
C ASN A 389 -11.77 6.19 -21.84
N ILE A 390 -11.24 7.35 -21.45
CA ILE A 390 -11.02 7.68 -20.03
C ILE A 390 -12.36 7.78 -19.29
N LYS A 391 -12.52 6.91 -18.27
CA LYS A 391 -13.68 6.86 -17.36
C LYS A 391 -13.35 7.45 -15.99
N ARG A 392 -12.09 7.46 -15.59
CA ARG A 392 -11.65 8.03 -14.31
C ARG A 392 -10.39 8.85 -14.48
N LEU A 393 -10.42 10.08 -13.99
CA LEU A 393 -9.29 10.99 -13.98
C LEU A 393 -9.02 11.44 -12.53
N ILE A 394 -7.77 11.33 -12.09
CA ILE A 394 -7.28 11.96 -10.86
C ILE A 394 -6.18 12.93 -11.23
N LEU A 395 -6.40 14.21 -10.93
CA LEU A 395 -5.40 15.26 -11.13
C LEU A 395 -4.81 15.66 -9.77
N LEU A 396 -3.56 15.25 -9.54
CA LEU A 396 -2.73 15.51 -8.35
C LEU A 396 -1.89 16.80 -8.45
N ALA A 397 -2.01 17.53 -9.55
CA ALA A 397 -1.30 18.77 -9.80
C ALA A 397 -1.65 19.83 -8.74
N THR A 398 -0.62 20.49 -8.21
CA THR A 398 -0.79 21.59 -7.24
C THR A 398 -1.03 22.93 -7.91
N GLU A 399 -0.55 23.09 -9.14
CA GLU A 399 -0.65 24.31 -9.93
C GLU A 399 -0.89 23.93 -11.39
N TYR A 400 -1.84 24.59 -12.04
CA TYR A 400 -2.16 24.46 -13.46
C TYR A 400 -3.02 25.66 -13.89
N GLU A 401 -3.01 25.99 -15.17
CA GLU A 401 -3.91 27.02 -15.69
C GLU A 401 -5.34 26.48 -15.74
N SER A 402 -6.31 27.25 -15.23
CA SER A 402 -7.70 26.78 -15.20
C SER A 402 -8.26 26.52 -16.60
N ILE A 403 -7.77 27.24 -17.62
CA ILE A 403 -8.16 27.04 -19.01
C ILE A 403 -7.77 25.66 -19.54
N ASP A 404 -6.60 25.15 -19.13
CA ASP A 404 -6.14 23.80 -19.49
C ASP A 404 -7.06 22.73 -18.91
N LEU A 405 -7.47 22.90 -17.64
CA LEU A 405 -8.46 22.02 -17.01
C LEU A 405 -9.80 22.04 -17.77
N TYR A 406 -10.30 23.23 -18.08
CA TYR A 406 -11.58 23.38 -18.78
C TYR A 406 -11.57 22.71 -20.15
N ASN A 407 -10.51 22.96 -20.93
CA ASN A 407 -10.30 22.36 -22.25
C ASN A 407 -10.21 20.84 -22.17
N LEU A 408 -9.51 20.30 -21.16
CA LEU A 408 -9.44 18.87 -20.92
C LEU A 408 -10.83 18.28 -20.65
N LEU A 409 -11.56 18.86 -19.69
CA LEU A 409 -12.82 18.31 -19.23
C LEU A 409 -13.87 18.27 -20.33
N ILE A 410 -14.03 19.32 -21.14
CA ILE A 410 -15.00 19.34 -22.26
C ILE A 410 -14.77 18.16 -23.23
N ASN A 411 -13.52 17.75 -23.43
CA ASN A 411 -13.17 16.70 -24.39
C ASN A 411 -13.34 15.26 -23.84
N LEU A 412 -13.42 15.08 -22.52
CA LEU A 412 -13.52 13.76 -21.87
C LEU A 412 -14.97 13.24 -21.79
N LYS A 413 -15.52 12.84 -22.95
CA LYS A 413 -16.94 12.49 -23.11
C LYS A 413 -17.43 11.27 -22.31
N TYR A 414 -16.54 10.38 -21.87
CA TYR A 414 -16.89 9.16 -21.13
C TYR A 414 -16.50 9.19 -19.65
N LEU A 415 -16.08 10.35 -19.15
CA LEU A 415 -15.60 10.51 -17.79
C LEU A 415 -16.74 10.31 -16.79
N LYS A 416 -16.59 9.34 -15.88
CA LYS A 416 -17.56 9.06 -14.81
C LYS A 416 -17.08 9.52 -13.44
N SER A 417 -15.77 9.60 -13.22
CA SER A 417 -15.17 9.99 -11.96
C SER A 417 -14.03 10.98 -12.17
N LEU A 418 -14.09 12.11 -11.47
CA LEU A 418 -13.09 13.16 -11.47
C LEU A 418 -12.65 13.44 -10.03
N THR A 419 -11.35 13.40 -9.79
CA THR A 419 -10.75 13.84 -8.53
C THR A 419 -9.76 14.97 -8.82
N LEU A 420 -9.94 16.11 -8.14
CA LEU A 420 -9.08 17.28 -8.25
C LEU A 420 -8.34 17.51 -6.93
N TRP A 421 -7.02 17.66 -7.03
CA TRP A 421 -6.17 17.85 -5.86
C TRP A 421 -6.34 19.22 -5.22
N TYR A 422 -6.23 20.26 -6.05
CA TYR A 422 -6.33 21.64 -5.62
C TYR A 422 -7.29 22.37 -6.54
N VAL A 423 -8.28 23.03 -5.94
CA VAL A 423 -9.25 23.87 -6.65
C VAL A 423 -9.39 25.19 -5.89
N ASN A 424 -9.21 26.30 -6.62
CA ASN A 424 -9.35 27.65 -6.09
C ASN A 424 -10.78 28.19 -6.24
N ASP A 425 -11.06 29.34 -5.61
CA ASP A 425 -12.38 29.97 -5.59
C ASP A 425 -12.92 30.36 -6.97
N HIS A 426 -12.05 30.74 -7.91
CA HIS A 426 -12.51 31.11 -9.25
C HIS A 426 -12.92 29.87 -10.03
N THR A 427 -12.10 28.82 -9.97
CA THR A 427 -12.35 27.56 -10.65
C THR A 427 -13.63 26.91 -10.17
N ILE A 428 -13.85 26.78 -8.86
CA ILE A 428 -15.05 26.09 -8.33
C ILE A 428 -16.37 26.75 -8.74
N LYS A 429 -16.38 28.08 -8.95
CA LYS A 429 -17.59 28.82 -9.37
C LYS A 429 -18.01 28.44 -10.80
N VAL A 430 -17.05 28.36 -11.71
CA VAL A 430 -17.34 28.13 -13.14
C VAL A 430 -17.18 26.68 -13.56
N LEU A 431 -16.56 25.82 -12.74
CA LEU A 431 -16.25 24.42 -13.07
C LEU A 431 -17.47 23.66 -13.56
N GLY A 432 -18.65 23.93 -13.00
CA GLY A 432 -19.92 23.32 -13.39
C GLY A 432 -20.22 23.39 -14.89
N ASN A 433 -19.80 24.46 -15.57
CA ASN A 433 -20.00 24.66 -17.02
C ASN A 433 -19.12 23.76 -17.90
N TYR A 434 -18.05 23.21 -17.34
CA TYR A 434 -17.00 22.48 -18.06
C TYR A 434 -17.00 20.98 -17.76
N LEU A 435 -17.76 20.54 -16.74
CA LEU A 435 -17.84 19.14 -16.37
C LEU A 435 -18.54 18.32 -17.47
N PRO A 436 -18.07 17.10 -17.78
CA PRO A 436 -18.77 16.21 -18.71
C PRO A 436 -20.15 15.79 -18.19
N ASN A 437 -21.17 15.79 -19.07
CA ASN A 437 -22.52 15.33 -18.71
C ASN A 437 -22.59 13.86 -18.27
N THR A 438 -21.54 13.07 -18.51
CA THR A 438 -21.40 11.67 -18.09
C THR A 438 -20.82 11.51 -16.68
N LEU A 439 -20.39 12.60 -16.04
CA LEU A 439 -19.75 12.59 -14.73
C LEU A 439 -20.76 12.22 -13.64
N LEU A 440 -20.40 11.24 -12.82
CA LEU A 440 -21.21 10.74 -11.70
C LEU A 440 -20.59 11.06 -10.34
N HIS A 441 -19.25 11.07 -10.27
CA HIS A 441 -18.52 11.22 -9.02
C HIS A 441 -17.50 12.36 -9.14
N LEU A 442 -17.62 13.35 -8.25
CA LEU A 442 -16.71 14.49 -8.18
C LEU A 442 -16.07 14.55 -6.80
N SER A 443 -14.73 14.63 -6.76
CA SER A 443 -13.95 14.58 -5.52
C SER A 443 -12.93 15.71 -5.48
N PHE A 444 -12.83 16.37 -4.33
CA PHE A 444 -11.89 17.46 -4.06
C PHE A 444 -11.00 17.07 -2.87
N ILE A 445 -9.68 17.01 -3.08
CA ILE A 445 -8.73 16.65 -2.01
C ILE A 445 -8.46 17.86 -1.11
N HIS A 446 -8.16 19.00 -1.73
CA HIS A 446 -8.03 20.29 -1.07
C HIS A 446 -8.87 21.33 -1.80
N LEU A 447 -9.97 21.73 -1.17
CA LEU A 447 -10.81 22.82 -1.64
C LEU A 447 -10.51 24.06 -0.80
N ILE A 448 -9.87 25.07 -1.41
CA ILE A 448 -9.65 26.36 -0.75
C ILE A 448 -10.88 27.22 -0.92
N CYS A 449 -11.34 27.82 0.18
CA CYS A 449 -12.62 28.51 0.25
C CYS A 449 -12.46 29.92 0.84
N LEU A 450 -12.72 30.95 0.04
CA LEU A 450 -13.31 32.20 0.52
C LEU A 450 -14.82 31.98 0.81
N PRO A 451 -15.55 32.88 1.49
CA PRO A 451 -17.00 32.72 1.66
C PRO A 451 -17.64 32.56 0.28
N PHE A 452 -18.10 31.34 -0.01
CA PHE A 452 -18.68 31.02 -1.29
C PHE A 452 -20.03 31.74 -1.39
N ASN A 453 -20.36 32.24 -2.56
CA ASN A 453 -21.75 32.56 -2.91
C ASN A 453 -22.31 31.60 -3.96
N ASP A 454 -21.44 30.79 -4.61
CA ASP A 454 -21.77 30.11 -5.87
C ASP A 454 -21.05 28.74 -6.03
N PHE A 455 -21.07 27.85 -5.03
CA PHE A 455 -20.48 26.50 -5.15
C PHE A 455 -21.17 25.69 -6.26
N LEU A 456 -20.43 25.33 -7.32
CA LEU A 456 -20.94 24.59 -8.47
C LEU A 456 -22.29 25.14 -8.99
N LYS A 457 -22.49 26.47 -8.92
CA LYS A 457 -23.80 27.09 -9.16
C LYS A 457 -24.38 26.80 -10.54
N ASP A 458 -23.51 26.70 -11.55
CA ASP A 458 -23.91 26.41 -12.92
C ASP A 458 -23.84 24.91 -13.26
N CYS A 459 -23.61 24.04 -12.26
CA CYS A 459 -23.51 22.60 -12.48
C CYS A 459 -24.92 21.97 -12.56
N ASN A 460 -25.38 21.71 -13.78
CA ASN A 460 -26.68 21.08 -14.04
C ASN A 460 -26.60 19.56 -14.23
N ILE A 461 -25.47 18.94 -13.88
CA ILE A 461 -25.22 17.52 -14.10
C ILE A 461 -25.71 16.73 -12.86
N PRO A 462 -26.43 15.61 -13.02
CA PRO A 462 -26.96 14.82 -11.91
C PRO A 462 -25.86 13.97 -11.25
N LEU A 463 -24.95 14.60 -10.50
CA LEU A 463 -23.90 13.93 -9.75
C LEU A 463 -24.50 12.94 -8.74
N GLU A 464 -23.99 11.71 -8.70
CA GLU A 464 -24.40 10.71 -7.72
C GLU A 464 -23.64 10.84 -6.39
N SER A 465 -22.39 11.33 -6.44
CA SER A 465 -21.62 11.59 -5.23
C SER A 465 -20.67 12.76 -5.33
N ILE A 466 -20.53 13.48 -4.22
CA ILE A 466 -19.51 14.49 -4.01
C ILE A 466 -18.62 14.07 -2.84
N GLU A 467 -17.32 14.27 -2.96
CA GLU A 467 -16.35 14.06 -1.88
C GLU A 467 -15.53 15.33 -1.68
N ILE A 468 -15.45 15.79 -0.43
CA ILE A 468 -14.63 16.93 -0.02
C ILE A 468 -13.75 16.44 1.13
N PHE A 469 -12.47 16.21 0.85
CA PHE A 469 -11.57 15.63 1.84
C PHE A 469 -11.03 16.68 2.82
N ASN A 470 -10.54 17.82 2.31
CA ASN A 470 -10.25 18.99 3.15
C ASN A 470 -10.91 20.24 2.60
N LEU A 471 -11.64 20.91 3.49
CA LEU A 471 -12.17 22.24 3.30
C LEU A 471 -11.22 23.23 4.00
N ILE A 472 -10.45 24.00 3.24
CA ILE A 472 -9.45 24.95 3.79
C ILE A 472 -10.04 26.35 3.77
N MET A 473 -10.21 26.95 4.96
CA MET A 473 -10.67 28.33 5.10
C MET A 473 -9.48 29.30 5.04
N ASN A 474 -9.53 30.31 4.16
CA ASN A 474 -8.52 31.35 4.13
C ASN A 474 -8.87 32.42 5.19
N SER A 475 -8.14 32.45 6.30
CA SER A 475 -8.49 33.23 7.49
C SER A 475 -8.52 34.73 7.23
N ASN A 476 -9.72 35.33 7.27
CA ASN A 476 -9.99 36.70 7.69
C ASN A 476 -11.50 36.82 8.02
N ASN A 477 -11.89 36.48 9.26
CA ASN A 477 -13.15 36.85 9.92
C ASN A 477 -14.51 36.36 9.32
N SER A 478 -14.60 35.15 8.76
CA SER A 478 -15.89 34.50 8.45
C SER A 478 -16.11 33.26 9.32
N ASN A 479 -17.36 33.06 9.78
CA ASN A 479 -17.74 31.88 10.55
C ASN A 479 -17.73 30.64 9.62
N SER A 480 -17.42 29.45 10.14
CA SER A 480 -17.41 28.20 9.37
C SER A 480 -18.74 27.92 8.66
N SER A 481 -19.86 28.33 9.27
CA SER A 481 -21.21 28.26 8.70
C SER A 481 -21.37 28.99 7.35
N ASP A 482 -20.69 30.13 7.16
CA ASP A 482 -20.83 30.95 5.95
C ASP A 482 -20.15 30.29 4.74
N HIS A 483 -19.11 29.48 4.97
CA HIS A 483 -18.43 28.72 3.93
C HIS A 483 -19.18 27.45 3.54
N PHE A 484 -19.89 26.84 4.49
CA PHE A 484 -20.64 25.61 4.27
C PHE A 484 -21.97 25.85 3.56
N LYS A 485 -22.62 27.00 3.81
CA LYS A 485 -23.96 27.30 3.31
C LYS A 485 -24.14 27.04 1.80
N PRO A 486 -23.23 27.44 0.89
CA PRO A 486 -23.42 27.18 -0.55
C PRO A 486 -23.29 25.70 -0.92
N ILE A 487 -22.53 24.93 -0.15
CA ILE A 487 -22.47 23.46 -0.30
C ILE A 487 -23.82 22.87 0.14
N SER A 488 -24.35 23.30 1.29
CA SER A 488 -25.69 22.91 1.77
C SER A 488 -26.78 23.27 0.76
N ASP A 489 -26.76 24.49 0.21
CA ASP A 489 -27.71 24.96 -0.79
C ASP A 489 -27.65 24.11 -2.08
N TYR A 490 -26.44 23.78 -2.56
CA TYR A 490 -26.27 22.87 -3.69
C TYR A 490 -26.88 21.49 -3.40
N ILE A 491 -26.60 20.91 -2.22
CA ILE A 491 -27.15 19.61 -1.82
C ILE A 491 -28.69 19.63 -1.83
N LYS A 492 -29.28 20.68 -1.24
CA LYS A 492 -30.74 20.86 -1.17
C LYS A 492 -31.38 21.04 -2.55
N ILE A 493 -30.68 21.64 -3.51
CA ILE A 493 -31.17 21.78 -4.89
C ILE A 493 -31.09 20.43 -5.63
N HIS A 494 -30.05 19.64 -5.39
CA HIS A 494 -29.74 18.43 -6.16
C HIS A 494 -30.03 17.10 -5.44
N TYR A 495 -30.77 17.11 -4.33
CA TYR A 495 -31.06 15.94 -3.48
C TYR A 495 -31.70 14.75 -4.21
N ASN A 496 -32.44 14.99 -5.31
CA ASN A 496 -33.06 13.93 -6.10
C ASN A 496 -32.05 13.04 -6.84
N HIS A 497 -30.82 13.52 -7.06
CA HIS A 497 -29.78 12.81 -7.79
C HIS A 497 -28.56 12.46 -6.92
N LEU A 498 -28.22 13.35 -5.98
CA LEU A 498 -27.07 13.16 -5.09
C LEU A 498 -27.38 12.10 -4.04
N LYS A 499 -26.75 10.92 -4.16
CA LYS A 499 -27.00 9.76 -3.28
C LYS A 499 -26.17 9.83 -2.00
N VAL A 500 -24.95 10.34 -2.09
CA VAL A 500 -24.01 10.36 -0.97
C VAL A 500 -23.06 11.54 -1.06
N ILE A 501 -22.75 12.13 0.08
CA ILE A 501 -21.65 13.09 0.23
C ILE A 501 -20.65 12.58 1.25
N TYR A 502 -19.38 12.74 0.92
CA TYR A 502 -18.27 12.35 1.77
C TYR A 502 -17.52 13.59 2.26
N PHE A 503 -17.30 13.68 3.56
CA PHE A 503 -16.47 14.70 4.17
C PHE A 503 -15.27 14.07 4.85
N GLY A 504 -14.07 14.58 4.59
CA GLY A 504 -12.90 14.20 5.38
C GLY A 504 -13.00 14.76 6.80
N LYS A 505 -12.49 14.03 7.79
CA LYS A 505 -12.48 14.44 9.20
C LYS A 505 -11.86 15.81 9.48
N ASN A 506 -11.01 16.30 8.58
CA ASN A 506 -10.35 17.59 8.72
C ASN A 506 -11.22 18.77 8.25
N CYS A 507 -12.41 18.51 7.68
CA CYS A 507 -13.32 19.58 7.32
C CYS A 507 -13.93 20.18 8.60
N ASP A 508 -13.73 21.49 8.79
CA ASP A 508 -14.29 22.24 9.91
C ASP A 508 -15.77 22.58 9.64
N ILE A 509 -16.64 21.59 9.84
CA ILE A 509 -18.09 21.69 9.62
C ILE A 509 -18.80 21.51 10.97
N SER A 510 -19.75 22.39 11.29
CA SER A 510 -20.50 22.28 12.53
C SER A 510 -21.42 21.04 12.53
N ASN A 511 -21.73 20.51 13.72
CA ASN A 511 -22.68 19.40 13.81
C ASN A 511 -24.08 19.82 13.35
N GLU A 512 -24.48 21.07 13.57
CA GLU A 512 -25.78 21.61 13.14
C GLU A 512 -25.89 21.59 11.61
N ASP A 513 -24.84 22.06 10.92
CA ASP A 513 -24.74 22.05 9.46
C ASP A 513 -24.79 20.63 8.88
N LEU A 514 -24.11 19.67 9.54
CA LEU A 514 -24.12 18.27 9.13
C LEU A 514 -25.49 17.61 9.32
N GLU A 515 -26.18 17.89 10.42
CA GLU A 515 -27.54 17.36 10.65
C GLU A 515 -28.52 17.95 9.63
N GLU A 516 -28.39 19.23 9.27
CA GLU A 516 -29.26 19.89 8.30
C GLU A 516 -29.28 19.18 6.93
N ILE A 517 -28.13 18.75 6.44
CA ILE A 517 -28.04 18.11 5.12
C ILE A 517 -28.37 16.61 5.14
N LYS A 518 -28.36 15.94 6.30
CA LYS A 518 -28.68 14.50 6.42
C LYS A 518 -30.10 14.17 6.02
N ASP A 519 -31.01 15.13 6.13
CA ASP A 519 -32.39 14.98 5.67
C ASP A 519 -32.49 14.87 4.13
N PHE A 520 -31.47 15.33 3.41
CA PHE A 520 -31.45 15.38 1.94
C PHE A 520 -30.52 14.34 1.31
N VAL A 521 -29.41 13.99 1.95
CA VAL A 521 -28.38 13.10 1.39
C VAL A 521 -27.73 12.22 2.46
N ASN A 522 -27.27 11.03 2.07
CA ASN A 522 -26.46 10.20 2.96
C ASN A 522 -25.08 10.85 3.18
N VAL A 523 -24.80 11.25 4.42
CA VAL A 523 -23.52 11.88 4.80
C VAL A 523 -22.58 10.84 5.39
N LYS A 524 -21.35 10.74 4.87
CA LYS A 524 -20.31 9.85 5.38
C LYS A 524 -19.04 10.62 5.71
N LEU A 525 -18.45 10.33 6.87
CA LEU A 525 -17.16 10.87 7.26
C LEU A 525 -16.03 9.89 6.86
N ILE A 526 -14.95 10.42 6.31
CA ILE A 526 -13.77 9.64 5.88
C ILE A 526 -12.53 10.11 6.66
N ASP A 527 -11.73 9.15 7.12
CA ASP A 527 -10.64 9.41 8.06
C ASP A 527 -9.26 9.44 7.40
N ASP A 528 -9.08 8.75 6.25
CA ASP A 528 -7.75 8.46 5.71
C ASP A 528 -7.62 8.78 4.22
N TYR A 529 -6.47 9.33 3.83
CA TYR A 529 -6.05 9.49 2.42
C TYR A 529 -5.79 8.16 1.68
N ASN A 530 -6.01 7.01 2.34
CA ASN A 530 -5.67 5.68 1.84
C ASN A 530 -6.33 5.33 0.48
N HIS A 531 -7.39 6.04 0.09
CA HIS A 531 -8.11 5.85 -1.18
C HIS A 531 -7.52 6.68 -2.33
N PHE A 532 -6.63 7.65 -2.06
CA PHE A 532 -5.92 8.43 -3.08
C PHE A 532 -4.55 7.79 -3.40
N PRO A 533 -4.21 7.61 -4.70
CA PRO A 533 -2.92 7.07 -5.08
C PRO A 533 -1.77 8.07 -4.77
N SER A 534 -0.94 7.69 -3.80
CA SER A 534 0.47 8.10 -3.61
C SER A 534 0.82 9.60 -3.70
N LYS A 535 0.31 10.41 -2.77
CA LYS A 535 1.10 11.53 -2.17
C LYS A 535 1.29 11.38 -0.66
N PHE A 536 0.64 10.37 -0.06
CA PHE A 536 0.51 10.21 1.39
C PHE A 536 0.75 8.78 1.93
N ASN A 537 1.14 7.81 1.08
CA ASN A 537 1.41 6.41 1.48
C ASN A 537 2.88 5.98 1.37
#